data_AF-A0A543DK69-F1
#
_entry.id   AF-A0A543DK69-F1
#
_cell.length_a   1.000
_cell.length_b   1.000
_cell.length_c   1.000
_cell.angle_alpha   90.00
_cell.angle_beta   90.00
_cell.angle_gamma   90.00
#
_symmetry.space_group_name_H-M   'P 1'
#
loop_
_entity.id
_entity.type
_entity.pdbx_description
1 polymer ?
#
loop_
_entity_poly.entity_id
_entity_poly.type
_entity_poly.pdbx_seq_one_letter_code
_entity_poly.pdbx_strand_id
1 'polypeptide(L)'
;MTPRPHLPLRRARAVAAVIGLATGVNIVTSGMAANPGTSLFLVPDLIVVALLLAAAATPTARARPVLLVATGTATGVFTTAAMAYALRGEVGWGVTAFAVIVATTAALLAAGSPSMIDTRSAAGPAGPGRA
;
A
#
# COMPACT_ATOMS: atom_id res chain seq x y z
N MET A 1 21.67 21.08 -12.69
CA MET A 1 20.29 20.60 -12.51
C MET A 1 20.35 19.34 -11.65
N THR A 2 20.32 19.50 -10.33
CA THR A 2 20.54 18.40 -9.37
C THR A 2 19.23 17.61 -9.21
N PRO A 3 19.20 16.30 -9.49
CA PRO A 3 18.00 15.49 -9.31
C PRO A 3 17.66 15.44 -7.82
N ARG A 4 16.52 16.03 -7.45
CA ARG A 4 15.98 15.97 -6.09
C ARG A 4 15.52 14.54 -5.74
N PRO A 5 15.57 14.16 -4.45
CA PRO A 5 16.01 12.83 -4.06
C PRO A 5 14.88 11.81 -4.02
N HIS A 6 15.26 10.57 -4.27
CA HIS A 6 14.50 9.30 -4.19
C HIS A 6 14.03 8.92 -2.76
N LEU A 7 13.98 9.91 -1.84
CA LEU A 7 13.58 9.80 -0.44
C LEU A 7 12.18 9.18 -0.21
N PRO A 8 11.11 9.53 -0.97
CA PRO A 8 9.80 8.97 -0.70
C PRO A 8 9.73 7.46 -0.99
N LEU A 9 10.46 6.98 -1.99
CA LEU A 9 10.51 5.56 -2.36
C LEU A 9 11.26 4.71 -1.32
N ARG A 10 12.38 5.20 -0.79
CA ARG A 10 13.12 4.49 0.27
C ARG A 10 12.30 4.42 1.56
N ARG A 11 11.61 5.50 1.93
CA ARG A 11 10.71 5.53 3.09
C ARG A 11 9.53 4.59 2.91
N ALA A 12 8.87 4.60 1.76
CA ALA A 12 7.76 3.69 1.46
C ALA A 12 8.18 2.21 1.52
N ARG A 13 9.38 1.87 1.01
CA ARG A 13 9.92 0.50 1.14
C ARG A 13 10.19 0.11 2.58
N ALA A 14 10.78 1.01 3.37
CA ALA A 14 11.03 0.76 4.78
C ALA A 14 9.72 0.54 5.54
N VAL A 15 8.69 1.36 5.28
CA VAL A 15 7.36 1.20 5.87
C VAL A 15 6.73 -0.13 5.46
N ALA A 16 6.76 -0.48 4.17
CA ALA A 16 6.25 -1.75 3.68
C ALA A 16 6.97 -2.95 4.32
N ALA A 17 8.29 -2.88 4.44
CA ALA A 17 9.08 -3.93 5.09
C ALA A 17 8.74 -4.06 6.57
N VAL A 18 8.67 -2.95 7.31
CA VAL A 18 8.35 -2.94 8.75
C VAL A 18 6.95 -3.48 9.00
N ILE A 19 5.94 -3.03 8.24
CA ILE A 19 4.56 -3.51 8.39
C ILE A 19 4.47 -4.98 8.00
N GLY A 20 5.04 -5.38 6.86
CA GLY A 20 5.04 -6.78 6.43
C GLY A 20 5.71 -7.71 7.46
N LEU A 21 6.85 -7.31 8.03
CA LEU A 21 7.51 -8.05 9.11
C LEU A 21 6.69 -8.09 10.39
N ALA A 22 6.17 -6.95 10.85
CA ALA A 22 5.38 -6.87 12.08
C ALA A 22 4.10 -7.71 11.99
N THR A 23 3.39 -7.61 10.85
CA THR A 23 2.21 -8.44 10.56
C THR A 23 2.58 -9.91 10.46
N GLY A 24 3.66 -10.26 9.75
CA GLY A 24 4.14 -11.64 9.65
C GLY A 24 4.51 -12.25 11.00
N VAL A 25 5.24 -11.51 11.85
CA VAL A 25 5.58 -11.93 13.21
C VAL A 25 4.30 -12.12 14.02
N ASN A 26 3.35 -11.17 13.96
CA ASN A 26 2.07 -11.30 14.66
C ASN A 26 1.28 -12.53 14.21
N ILE A 27 1.28 -12.86 12.91
CA ILE A 27 0.64 -14.10 12.41
C ILE A 27 1.33 -15.34 12.99
N VAL A 28 2.67 -15.36 13.03
CA VAL A 28 3.42 -16.50 13.57
C VAL A 28 3.18 -16.66 15.07
N THR A 29 3.22 -15.57 15.84
CA THR A 29 3.06 -15.59 17.30
C THR A 29 1.61 -15.79 17.73
N SER A 30 0.66 -15.21 17.01
CA SER A 30 -0.74 -15.10 17.44
C SER A 30 -1.69 -16.00 16.64
N GLY A 31 -1.43 -16.20 15.35
CA GLY A 31 -2.27 -17.00 14.46
C GLY A 31 -1.88 -18.49 14.40
N MET A 32 -0.59 -18.78 14.32
CA MET A 32 -0.09 -20.16 14.13
C MET A 32 0.10 -20.90 15.46
N ALA A 33 0.54 -20.21 16.52
CA ALA A 33 0.78 -20.80 17.83
C ALA A 33 -0.48 -20.98 18.69
N ALA A 34 -1.54 -20.19 18.46
CA ALA A 34 -2.72 -20.19 19.33
C ALA A 34 -3.90 -21.00 18.79
N ASN A 35 -4.23 -20.93 17.49
CA ASN A 35 -5.37 -21.65 16.90
C ASN A 35 -5.26 -21.82 15.37
N PRO A 36 -4.75 -22.97 14.87
CA PRO A 36 -4.48 -23.18 13.44
C PRO A 36 -5.73 -23.31 12.52
N GLY A 37 -6.96 -23.08 13.03
CA GLY A 37 -8.19 -23.30 12.27
C GLY A 37 -9.27 -22.21 12.31
N THR A 38 -9.15 -21.18 13.15
CA THR A 38 -10.25 -20.20 13.39
C THR A 38 -9.96 -18.78 12.89
N SER A 39 -8.78 -18.54 12.33
CA SER A 39 -8.37 -17.21 11.87
C SER A 39 -8.91 -16.93 10.47
N LEU A 40 -10.19 -16.54 10.38
CA LEU A 40 -10.86 -16.11 9.13
C LEU A 40 -10.09 -15.01 8.35
N PHE A 41 -9.16 -14.31 8.99
CA PHE A 41 -8.32 -13.28 8.40
C PHE A 41 -6.88 -13.72 8.08
N LEU A 42 -6.49 -14.98 8.36
CA LEU A 42 -5.11 -15.46 8.16
C LEU A 42 -4.67 -15.37 6.69
N VAL A 43 -5.53 -15.84 5.77
CA VAL A 43 -5.22 -15.88 4.34
C VAL A 43 -5.07 -14.47 3.74
N PRO A 44 -6.03 -13.54 3.94
CA PRO A 44 -5.86 -12.14 3.52
C PRO A 44 -4.61 -11.48 4.08
N ASP A 45 -4.28 -11.73 5.35
CA ASP A 45 -3.14 -11.09 6.02
C ASP A 45 -1.81 -11.62 5.49
N LEU A 46 -1.73 -12.92 5.20
CA LEU A 46 -0.55 -13.55 4.58
C LEU A 46 -0.33 -13.04 3.14
N ILE A 47 -1.41 -12.82 2.39
CA ILE A 47 -1.36 -12.18 1.06
C ILE A 47 -0.80 -10.76 1.18
N VAL A 48 -1.26 -9.99 2.17
CA VAL A 48 -0.78 -8.62 2.41
C VAL A 48 0.70 -8.59 2.80
N VAL A 49 1.13 -9.49 3.68
CA VAL A 49 2.55 -9.63 4.06
C VAL A 49 3.40 -9.95 2.84
N ALA A 50 2.99 -10.93 2.04
CA ALA A 50 3.71 -11.30 0.81
C ALA A 50 3.80 -10.13 -0.18
N LEU A 51 2.70 -9.39 -0.38
CA LEU A 51 2.66 -8.20 -1.24
C LEU A 51 3.56 -7.07 -0.75
N LEU A 52 3.55 -6.76 0.56
CA LEU A 52 4.37 -5.70 1.14
C LEU A 52 5.86 -6.05 1.10
N LEU A 53 6.22 -7.30 1.39
CA LEU A 53 7.61 -7.77 1.29
C LEU A 53 8.08 -7.83 -0.16
N ALA A 54 7.25 -8.32 -1.09
CA ALA A 54 7.57 -8.29 -2.51
C ALA A 54 7.75 -6.85 -3.02
N ALA A 55 6.87 -5.93 -2.62
CA ALA A 55 6.99 -4.51 -2.96
C ALA A 55 8.27 -3.87 -2.39
N ALA A 56 8.67 -4.25 -1.17
CA ALA A 56 9.92 -3.80 -0.56
C ALA A 56 11.16 -4.33 -1.31
N ALA A 57 11.12 -5.56 -1.80
CA ALA A 57 12.20 -6.20 -2.56
C ALA A 57 12.26 -5.80 -4.05
N THR A 58 11.20 -5.16 -4.58
CA THR A 58 11.08 -4.85 -6.01
C THR A 58 12.11 -3.79 -6.45
N PRO A 59 12.77 -3.93 -7.62
CA PRO A 59 13.72 -2.95 -8.18
C PRO A 59 13.11 -1.54 -8.36
N THR A 60 13.94 -0.49 -8.24
CA THR A 60 13.49 0.93 -8.22
C THR A 60 12.71 1.36 -9.46
N ALA A 61 12.95 0.75 -10.62
CA ALA A 61 12.23 1.02 -11.85
C ALA A 61 10.73 0.66 -11.79
N ARG A 62 10.34 -0.33 -10.98
CA ARG A 62 8.94 -0.80 -10.83
C ARG A 62 8.38 -0.62 -9.43
N ALA A 63 9.18 -0.14 -8.49
CA ALA A 63 8.81 -0.05 -7.08
C ALA A 63 7.56 0.81 -6.85
N ARG A 64 7.37 1.88 -7.62
CA ARG A 64 6.27 2.82 -7.42
C ARG A 64 4.87 2.22 -7.67
N PRO A 65 4.56 1.66 -8.86
CA PRO A 65 3.26 1.03 -9.08
C PRO A 65 3.04 -0.18 -8.19
N VAL A 66 4.09 -0.97 -7.91
CA VAL A 66 3.99 -2.14 -7.02
C VAL A 66 3.69 -1.74 -5.58
N LEU A 67 4.34 -0.69 -5.06
CA LEU A 67 4.03 -0.14 -3.73
C LEU A 67 2.63 0.44 -3.65
N LEU A 68 2.14 1.12 -4.70
CA LEU A 68 0.77 1.62 -4.75
C LEU A 68 -0.26 0.50 -4.68
N VAL A 69 -0.07 -0.56 -5.47
CA VAL A 69 -0.94 -1.73 -5.43
C VAL A 69 -0.87 -2.40 -4.05
N ALA A 70 0.34 -2.72 -3.55
CA ALA A 70 0.50 -3.38 -2.26
C ALA A 70 -0.10 -2.59 -1.09
N THR A 71 0.14 -1.28 -1.03
CA THR A 71 -0.42 -0.42 0.02
C THR A 71 -1.93 -0.20 -0.15
N GLY A 72 -2.44 -0.09 -1.37
CA GLY A 72 -3.87 -0.04 -1.64
C GLY A 72 -4.59 -1.30 -1.15
N THR A 73 -4.09 -2.48 -1.51
CA THR A 73 -4.67 -3.76 -1.09
C THR A 73 -4.60 -3.94 0.43
N ALA A 74 -3.44 -3.63 1.03
CA ALA A 74 -3.25 -3.70 2.48
C ALA A 74 -4.21 -2.77 3.25
N THR A 75 -4.47 -1.57 2.72
CA THR A 75 -5.45 -0.64 3.30
C THR A 75 -6.85 -1.24 3.35
N GLY A 76 -7.31 -1.87 2.26
CA GLY A 76 -8.62 -2.50 2.21
C GLY A 76 -8.74 -3.68 3.19
N VAL A 77 -7.71 -4.52 3.27
CA VAL A 77 -7.69 -5.67 4.19
C VAL A 77 -7.70 -5.22 5.65
N PHE A 78 -6.83 -4.28 6.03
CA PHE A 78 -6.80 -3.78 7.40
C PHE A 78 -8.08 -3.02 7.79
N THR A 79 -8.70 -2.29 6.85
CA THR A 79 -10.00 -1.63 7.11
C THR A 79 -11.09 -2.66 7.36
N THR A 80 -11.16 -3.72 6.55
CA THR A 80 -12.13 -4.81 6.73
C THR A 80 -11.91 -5.53 8.05
N ALA A 81 -10.65 -5.79 8.41
CA ALA A 81 -10.29 -6.40 9.68
C ALA A 81 -10.66 -5.51 10.87
N ALA A 82 -10.40 -4.20 10.81
CA ALA A 82 -10.80 -3.25 11.84
C ALA A 82 -12.32 -3.22 12.02
N MET A 83 -13.08 -3.26 10.93
CA MET A 83 -14.55 -3.34 10.98
C MET A 83 -15.02 -4.65 11.62
N ALA A 84 -14.36 -5.77 11.34
CA ALA A 84 -14.66 -7.05 11.95
C ALA A 84 -14.34 -7.10 13.46
N TYR A 85 -13.38 -6.32 13.94
CA TYR A 85 -13.16 -6.11 15.39
C TYR A 85 -14.26 -5.25 16.00
N ALA A 86 -14.61 -4.14 15.35
CA ALA A 86 -15.68 -3.25 15.80
C ALA A 86 -17.03 -3.97 15.94
N LEU A 87 -17.37 -4.84 14.99
CA LEU A 87 -18.59 -5.66 15.04
C LEU A 87 -18.59 -6.69 16.19
N ARG A 88 -17.41 -7.06 16.69
CA ARG A 88 -17.25 -7.93 17.86
C ARG A 88 -17.23 -7.15 19.18
N GLY A 89 -17.36 -5.82 19.14
CA GLY A 89 -17.25 -4.95 20.31
C GLY A 89 -15.81 -4.80 20.84
N GLU A 90 -14.83 -5.27 20.09
CA GLU A 90 -13.41 -5.20 20.45
C GLU A 90 -12.73 -4.07 19.68
N VAL A 91 -11.78 -3.38 20.31
CA VAL A 91 -11.00 -2.35 19.63
C VAL A 91 -9.68 -2.95 19.15
N GLY A 92 -9.62 -3.25 17.85
CA GLY A 92 -8.45 -3.79 17.17
C GLY A 92 -7.34 -2.75 16.94
N TRP A 93 -6.86 -2.07 17.99
CA TRP A 93 -5.94 -0.92 17.92
C TRP A 93 -4.73 -1.13 16.98
N GLY A 94 -4.12 -2.32 17.01
CA GLY A 94 -2.99 -2.64 16.13
C GLY A 94 -3.37 -2.62 14.64
N VAL A 95 -4.52 -3.22 14.30
CA VAL A 95 -5.03 -3.26 12.92
C VAL A 95 -5.45 -1.87 12.46
N THR A 96 -6.05 -1.06 13.33
CA THR A 96 -6.43 0.32 13.01
C THR A 96 -5.20 1.19 12.75
N ALA A 97 -4.14 1.05 13.56
CA ALA A 97 -2.88 1.76 13.34
C ALA A 97 -2.25 1.37 12.00
N PHE A 98 -2.20 0.08 11.66
CA PHE A 98 -1.70 -0.37 10.36
C PHE A 98 -2.55 0.16 9.20
N ALA A 99 -3.88 0.16 9.31
CA ALA A 99 -4.75 0.73 8.29
C ALA A 99 -4.42 2.20 8.00
N VAL A 100 -4.23 3.02 9.04
CA VAL A 100 -3.89 4.44 8.91
C VAL A 100 -2.50 4.63 8.27
N ILE A 101 -1.49 3.87 8.71
CA ILE A 101 -0.13 4.01 8.19
C ILE A 101 -0.07 3.61 6.72
N VAL A 102 -0.73 2.52 6.33
CA VAL A 102 -0.75 2.08 4.94
C VAL A 102 -1.57 3.04 4.06
N ALA A 103 -2.72 3.52 4.54
CA ALA A 103 -3.55 4.49 3.81
C ALA A 103 -2.80 5.81 3.57
N THR A 104 -2.13 6.34 4.59
CA THR A 104 -1.32 7.56 4.46
C THR A 104 -0.16 7.34 3.51
N THR A 105 0.51 6.19 3.57
CA THR A 105 1.59 5.84 2.64
C THR A 105 1.08 5.78 1.19
N ALA A 106 -0.06 5.12 0.95
CA ALA A 106 -0.69 5.05 -0.37
C ALA A 106 -1.07 6.45 -0.89
N ALA A 107 -1.68 7.28 -0.04
CA ALA A 107 -2.06 8.66 -0.38
C ALA A 107 -0.85 9.51 -0.75
N LEU A 108 0.25 9.42 0.00
CA LEU A 108 1.49 10.14 -0.30
C LEU A 108 2.14 9.67 -1.61
N LEU A 109 2.12 8.36 -1.89
CA LEU A 109 2.58 7.79 -3.15
C LEU A 109 1.72 8.23 -4.35
N ALA A 110 0.40 8.33 -4.16
CA ALA A 110 -0.54 8.77 -5.17
C ALA A 110 -0.40 10.27 -5.45
N ALA A 111 -0.35 11.11 -4.40
CA ALA A 111 -0.23 12.56 -4.51
C ALA A 111 1.07 13.04 -5.16
N GLY A 112 2.16 12.27 -5.05
CA GLY A 112 3.41 12.57 -5.76
C GLY A 112 3.39 12.26 -7.26
N SER A 113 2.27 11.82 -7.84
CA SER A 113 2.17 11.40 -9.24
C SER A 113 1.87 12.61 -10.11
N PRO A 114 2.81 13.07 -10.96
CA PRO A 114 2.51 14.14 -11.90
C PRO A 114 1.40 13.64 -12.84
N SER A 115 0.34 14.44 -12.92
CA SER A 115 -0.87 14.22 -13.68
C SER A 115 -0.56 13.91 -15.14
N MET A 116 -0.84 12.68 -15.56
CA MET A 116 -0.97 12.26 -16.96
C MET A 116 -2.25 12.84 -17.59
N ILE A 117 -2.50 14.13 -17.34
CA ILE A 117 -3.65 14.89 -17.86
C ILE A 117 -3.18 15.99 -18.84
N ASP A 118 -1.89 16.37 -18.81
CA ASP A 118 -1.38 17.45 -19.68
C ASP A 118 -1.14 17.05 -21.15
N THR A 119 -1.13 15.77 -21.52
CA THR A 119 -0.81 15.37 -22.90
C THR A 119 -1.97 15.58 -23.88
N ARG A 120 -3.21 15.74 -23.41
CA ARG A 120 -4.38 15.99 -24.29
C ARG A 120 -4.66 17.47 -24.53
N SER A 121 -4.12 18.38 -23.72
CA SER A 121 -4.37 19.83 -23.88
C SER A 121 -3.42 20.51 -24.88
N ALA A 122 -2.28 19.88 -25.22
CA ALA A 122 -1.32 20.40 -26.19
C ALA A 122 -1.65 20.06 -27.67
N ALA A 123 -2.63 19.19 -27.93
CA ALA A 123 -3.12 18.93 -29.29
C ALA A 123 -4.16 20.00 -29.67
N GLY A 124 -3.70 21.26 -29.79
CA GLY A 124 -4.50 22.35 -30.35
C GLY A 124 -4.93 22.05 -31.80
N PRO A 125 -6.09 22.53 -32.24
CA PRO A 125 -6.64 22.22 -33.56
C PRO A 125 -5.74 22.78 -34.66
N ALA A 126 -5.17 21.90 -35.48
CA ALA A 126 -4.50 22.27 -36.71
C ALA A 126 -5.53 22.81 -37.72
N GLY A 127 -5.83 24.11 -37.65
CA GLY A 127 -6.25 24.86 -38.83
C GLY A 127 -5.02 25.06 -39.73
N PRO A 128 -5.15 24.91 -41.05
CA PRO A 128 -5.55 26.10 -41.80
C PRO A 128 -6.43 25.82 -43.03
N GLY A 129 -7.51 26.60 -43.14
CA GLY A 129 -7.98 27.04 -44.45
C GLY A 129 -7.06 28.15 -44.95
N ARG A 130 -6.44 27.93 -46.11
CA ARG A 130 -5.98 29.00 -47.00
C ARG A 130 -6.39 28.59 -48.42
N ALA A 131 -7.47 29.23 -48.88
CA ALA A 131 -7.79 29.39 -50.29
C ALA A 131 -6.93 30.51 -50.87
#